data_AF-A0A3B8KVP3-F1
#
_entry.id   AF-A0A3B8KVP3-F1
#
_cell.length_a   1.000
_cell.length_b   1.000
_cell.length_c   1.000
_cell.angle_alpha   90.00
_cell.angle_beta   90.00
_cell.angle_gamma   90.00
#
_symmetry.space_group_name_H-M   'P 1'
#
loop_
_entity.id
_entity.type
_entity.pdbx_description
1 polymer ?
#
loop_
_entity_poly.entity_id
_entity_poly.type
_entity_poly.pdbx_seq_one_letter_code
_entity_poly.pdbx_strand_id
1 'polypeptide(L)' 'ADAVESASRTVSDPTAKRLESLVHRVTINRLLDGQFEECGLTLSELRKIEESLTKSLIGIYHGRVTYPEQRTA' A
#
# COMPACT_ATOMS: atom_id res chain seq x y z
N ALA A 1 -6.25 4.42 -4.75
CA ALA A 1 -4.80 4.52 -5.05
C ALA A 1 -4.25 5.88 -4.59
N ASP A 2 -4.75 6.99 -5.13
CA ASP A 2 -4.28 8.36 -4.84
C ASP A 2 -4.13 8.70 -3.34
N ALA A 3 -5.16 8.44 -2.53
CA ALA A 3 -5.09 8.74 -1.10
C ALA A 3 -4.03 7.95 -0.32
N VAL A 4 -3.78 6.69 -0.73
CA VAL A 4 -2.75 5.84 -0.11
C VAL A 4 -1.36 6.32 -0.52
N GLU A 5 -1.17 6.68 -1.80
CA GLU A 5 0.08 7.23 -2.33
C GLU A 5 0.42 8.59 -1.70
N SER A 6 -0.56 9.50 -1.62
CA SER A 6 -0.41 10.80 -0.97
C SER A 6 -0.03 10.64 0.51
N ALA A 7 -0.69 9.73 1.23
CA ALA A 7 -0.40 9.49 2.63
C ALA A 7 0.94 8.75 2.84
N SER A 8 1.40 7.93 1.88
CA SER A 8 2.70 7.25 2.01
C SER A 8 3.87 8.22 1.87
N ARG A 9 3.72 9.32 1.11
CA ARG A 9 4.74 10.37 0.97
C ARG A 9 5.12 11.05 2.28
N THR A 10 4.24 11.04 3.28
CA THR A 10 4.50 11.62 4.60
C THR A 10 5.10 10.63 5.60
N VAL A 11 5.28 9.37 5.23
CA VAL A 11 5.88 8.34 6.11
C VAL A 11 7.40 8.44 6.03
N SER A 12 8.02 8.92 7.11
CA SER A 12 9.46 9.18 7.19
C SER A 12 10.35 7.92 7.17
N ASP A 13 9.83 6.78 7.62
CA ASP A 13 10.50 5.47 7.54
C ASP A 13 9.46 4.40 7.12
N PRO A 14 9.34 4.14 5.80
CA PRO A 14 8.26 3.36 5.21
C PRO A 14 8.54 1.86 5.28
N THR A 15 8.62 1.30 6.50
CA THR A 15 8.70 -0.15 6.68
C THR A 15 7.44 -0.86 6.17
N ALA A 16 7.57 -2.13 5.75
CA ALA A 16 6.44 -2.92 5.25
C ALA A 16 5.23 -2.88 6.19
N LYS A 17 5.45 -3.04 7.51
CA LYS A 17 4.41 -2.99 8.53
C LYS A 17 3.74 -1.62 8.65
N ARG A 18 4.49 -0.54 8.50
CA ARG A 18 3.94 0.83 8.54
C ARG A 18 3.13 1.15 7.29
N LEU A 19 3.57 0.68 6.13
CA LEU A 19 2.84 0.81 4.88
C LEU A 19 1.52 0.01 4.92
N GLU A 20 1.57 -1.23 5.42
CA GLU A 20 0.37 -2.04 5.64
C GLU A 20 -0.62 -1.35 6.59
N SER A 21 -0.13 -0.86 7.74
CA SER A 21 -0.96 -0.14 8.71
C SER A 21 -1.57 1.14 8.13
N LEU A 22 -0.80 1.85 7.28
CA LEU A 22 -1.27 3.05 6.59
C LEU A 22 -2.40 2.71 5.61
N VAL A 23 -2.18 1.73 4.74
CA VAL A 23 -3.17 1.27 3.75
C VAL A 23 -4.44 0.84 4.47
N HIS A 24 -4.31 0.01 5.50
CA HIS A 24 -5.43 -0.47 6.29
C HIS A 24 -6.23 0.68 6.91
N ARG A 25 -5.56 1.65 7.55
CA ARG A 25 -6.22 2.82 8.14
C ARG A 25 -6.99 3.64 7.11
N VAL A 26 -6.40 3.88 5.93
CA VAL A 26 -7.08 4.63 4.86
C VAL A 26 -8.30 3.87 4.35
N THR A 27 -8.20 2.55 4.18
CA THR A 27 -9.33 1.73 3.71
C THR A 27 -10.45 1.66 4.73
N ILE A 28 -10.15 1.47 6.01
CA ILE A 28 -11.15 1.44 7.09
C ILE A 28 -11.84 2.78 7.23
N ASN A 29 -11.12 3.91 7.19
CA ASN A 29 -11.75 5.23 7.26
C ASN A 29 -12.76 5.40 6.12
N ARG A 30 -12.38 5.04 4.87
CA ARG A 30 -13.29 5.13 3.72
C ARG A 30 -14.50 4.21 3.85
N LEU A 31 -14.31 3.01 4.40
CA LEU A 31 -15.39 2.06 4.66
C LEU A 31 -16.38 2.63 5.69
N LEU A 32 -15.87 3.17 6.80
CA LEU A 32 -16.70 3.76 7.87
C LEU A 32 -17.39 5.06 7.43
N ASP A 33 -16.77 5.82 6.51
CA ASP A 33 -17.35 7.00 5.89
C ASP A 33 -18.42 6.67 4.83
N GLY A 34 -18.74 5.39 4.60
CA GLY A 34 -19.75 4.96 3.62
C GLY A 34 -19.31 5.07 2.16
N GLN A 35 -18.03 5.34 1.88
CA GLN A 35 -17.55 5.61 0.50
C GLN A 35 -17.56 4.37 -0.41
N PHE A 36 -17.86 3.19 0.12
CA PHE A 36 -17.96 1.93 -0.62
C PHE A 36 -19.40 1.39 -0.69
N GLU A 37 -20.41 2.11 -0.21
CA GLU A 37 -21.80 1.60 -0.13
C GLU A 37 -22.41 1.25 -1.50
N GLU A 38 -22.06 1.97 -2.56
CA GLU A 38 -22.64 1.80 -3.90
C GLU A 38 -21.79 0.96 -4.87
N CYS A 39 -20.66 0.40 -4.43
CA CYS A 39 -19.72 -0.30 -5.33
C CYS A 39 -19.84 -1.83 -5.33
N GLY A 40 -20.63 -2.40 -4.40
CA GLY A 40 -20.85 -3.86 -4.32
C GLY A 40 -19.61 -4.67 -3.92
N LEU A 41 -18.54 -4.03 -3.45
CA LEU A 41 -17.33 -4.73 -3.02
C LEU A 41 -17.57 -5.53 -1.74
N THR A 42 -17.09 -6.77 -1.73
CA THR A 42 -17.02 -7.57 -0.51
C THR A 42 -15.80 -7.18 0.34
N LEU A 43 -15.86 -7.45 1.65
CA LEU A 43 -14.70 -7.28 2.54
C LEU A 43 -13.49 -8.12 2.11
N SER A 44 -13.72 -9.26 1.46
CA SER A 44 -12.65 -10.10 0.91
C SER A 44 -11.94 -9.46 -0.28
N GLU A 45 -12.67 -8.74 -1.13
CA GLU A 45 -12.08 -7.99 -2.24
C GLU A 45 -11.34 -6.75 -1.73
N LEU A 46 -11.88 -6.06 -0.73
CA LEU A 46 -11.18 -4.97 -0.06
C LEU A 46 -9.84 -5.42 0.52
N ARG A 47 -9.78 -6.59 1.18
CA ARG A 47 -8.51 -7.17 1.65
C ARG A 47 -7.51 -7.41 0.52
N LYS A 48 -7.96 -7.98 -0.62
CA LYS A 48 -7.09 -8.18 -1.79
C LYS A 48 -6.56 -6.86 -2.35
N ILE A 49 -7.38 -5.81 -2.36
CA ILE A 49 -6.98 -4.47 -2.77
C ILE A 49 -5.94 -3.90 -1.79
N GLU A 50 -6.15 -4.01 -0.47
CA GLU A 50 -5.19 -3.59 0.56
C GLU A 50 -3.84 -4.28 0.39
N GLU A 51 -3.83 -5.61 0.19
CA GLU A 51 -2.61 -6.39 -0.05
C GLU A 51 -1.89 -5.95 -1.33
N SER A 52 -2.63 -5.71 -2.41
CA SER A 52 -2.08 -5.26 -3.68
C SER A 52 -1.44 -3.88 -3.56
N LEU A 53 -2.12 -2.93 -2.93
CA LEU A 53 -1.60 -1.58 -2.67
C LEU A 53 -0.36 -1.62 -1.78
N THR A 54 -0.37 -2.43 -0.73
CA THR A 54 0.77 -2.60 0.18
C THR A 54 1.99 -3.15 -0.56
N LYS A 55 1.82 -4.18 -1.40
CA LYS A 55 2.90 -4.72 -2.24
C LYS A 55 3.45 -3.67 -3.20
N SER A 56 2.59 -2.89 -3.86
CA SER A 56 3.02 -1.82 -4.75
C SER A 56 3.82 -0.74 -4.02
N LEU A 57 3.36 -0.29 -2.84
CA LEU A 57 4.10 0.68 -2.02
C LEU A 57 5.44 0.11 -1.56
N ILE A 58 5.49 -1.14 -1.10
CA ILE A 58 6.75 -1.80 -0.74
C ILE A 58 7.70 -1.81 -1.95
N GLY A 59 7.20 -2.13 -3.14
CA GLY A 59 7.98 -2.06 -4.37
C GLY A 59 8.49 -0.65 -4.69
N ILE A 60 7.72 0.40 -4.41
CA ILE A 60 8.15 1.80 -4.64
C ILE A 60 9.20 2.23 -3.61
N TYR A 61 9.03 1.91 -2.33
CA TYR A 61 9.89 2.37 -1.24
C TYR A 61 11.10 1.47 -0.95
N HIS A 62 11.02 0.18 -1.30
CA HIS A 62 12.08 -0.82 -1.12
C HIS A 62 12.62 -1.37 -2.45
N GLY A 63 12.05 -0.95 -3.58
CA GLY A 63 12.46 -1.38 -4.92
C GLY A 63 13.02 -0.25 -5.76
N ARG A 64 14.34 -0.09 -5.68
CA ARG A 64 15.14 -0.62 -6.78
C ARG A 64 15.79 -1.87 -6.25
N VAL A 65 15.49 -3.02 -6.82
CA VAL A 65 16.36 -4.19 -6.69
C VAL A 65 17.75 -3.70 -7.14
N THR A 66 18.71 -3.60 -6.22
CA THR A 66 20.12 -3.53 -6.59
C THR A 66 20.39 -4.84 -7.31
N TYR A 67 20.51 -4.80 -8.64
CA TYR A 67 21.09 -5.92 -9.36
C TYR A 67 22.42 -6.23 -8.68
N PRO A 68 22.68 -7.49 -8.26
CA PRO A 68 23.97 -7.83 -7.69
C PRO A 68 25.03 -7.37 -8.70
N GLU A 69 25.91 -6.45 -8.26
CA GLU A 69 27.01 -5.97 -9.07
C GLU A 69 27.68 -7.20 -9.68
N GLN A 70 27.69 -7.27 -11.01
CA GLN A 70 28.52 -8.25 -11.69
C GLN A 70 29.94 -7.97 -11.21
N ARG A 71 30.42 -8.80 -10.27
CA ARG A 71 31.83 -8.90 -9.93
C ARG A 71 32.54 -9.16 -11.24
N THR A 72 33.06 -8.10 -11.83
CA THR A 72 34.06 -8.20 -12.88
C THR A 72 35.33 -8.59 -12.15
N ALA A 73 35.73 -9.83 -12.35
CA ALA A 73 37.07 -10.34 -12.07
C ALA A 73 37.66 -10.78 -13.40
#